data_AF-A0A3N4H2E3-F1
#
_entry.id   AF-A0A3N4H2E3-F1
#
_cell.length_a   1.000
_cell.length_b   1.000
_cell.length_c   1.000
_cell.angle_alpha   90.00
_cell.angle_beta   90.00
_cell.angle_gamma   90.00
#
_symmetry.space_group_name_H-M   'P 1'
#
loop_
_entity.id
_entity.type
_entity.pdbx_description
1 polymer ?
#
loop_
_entity_poly.entity_id
_entity_poly.type
_entity_poly.pdbx_seq_one_letter_code
_entity_poly.pdbx_strand_id
1 'polypeptide(L)'
;MRSTILLLFVISIFFNPCFAQDELATYKRAKSLITYGNYDDAMELLRPYMDANQFGNLSNYASFHFSQAAYQKGSYKLAQSIIGNLVNNAQWPKQDEARYLLALTLFQEGRNFEALQEISKIKSPQIKSQAENASYNFLKNTSVSFLIANLRQFNENKGYVLALKEQMEKQSIMSNDERVIYNQIKSFNLGADQQKNSPVKNQQSLDVALILPFNYSGGKGVKNLEGNNFVFELHQGLIFAAKELKESGLNLNIRTYDTERDLNKVQNILADPFVLQSDVIIGPIYPDESEMVMSFAERNAIPFINPLSNVNDKLQGTSYSYLFRPSVNSLANSIIEFSYKNLMGRRMAIAYSSATRDEQLAKIITEQAGRFGFSIVKNHKVANREILDFFEQIKLKDQEAALVDFVVIVSDDPNTASITLSFMESQNINIPILVMDSWLYFNFANYEMLENQNFYFIGNNPIDFGSENLASFREKFNLENINYPSFNTHLGYELMYWVSETINPFRGFDFRRNLNQNAFTEGRITYGFNFIDSNNNTYVPVFRIGNGYFEIN
;
A
#
# COMPACT_ATOMS: atom_id res chain seq x y z
N MET A 1 -24.84 63.48 -63.26
CA MET A 1 -23.68 63.34 -62.36
C MET A 1 -24.14 63.55 -60.92
N ARG A 2 -24.38 62.47 -60.18
CA ARG A 2 -24.56 62.47 -58.72
C ARG A 2 -23.90 61.20 -58.20
N SER A 3 -22.85 61.39 -57.42
CA SER A 3 -22.03 60.37 -56.79
C SER A 3 -22.68 59.97 -55.46
N THR A 4 -23.15 58.73 -55.35
CA THR A 4 -23.57 58.12 -54.09
C THR A 4 -22.45 57.19 -53.61
N ILE A 5 -21.79 57.61 -52.52
CA ILE A 5 -20.77 56.86 -51.79
C ILE A 5 -21.48 55.79 -50.95
N LEU A 6 -21.17 54.52 -51.23
CA LEU A 6 -21.63 53.36 -50.48
C LEU A 6 -20.65 53.10 -49.33
N LEU A 7 -21.07 53.39 -48.08
CA LEU A 7 -20.29 53.13 -46.88
C LEU A 7 -20.53 51.69 -46.41
N LEU A 8 -19.51 50.84 -46.53
CA LEU A 8 -19.55 49.42 -46.15
C LEU A 8 -19.20 49.30 -44.65
N PHE A 9 -20.18 48.96 -43.82
CA PHE A 9 -19.99 48.68 -42.39
C PHE A 9 -19.39 47.27 -42.23
N VAL A 10 -18.07 47.20 -42.04
CA VAL A 10 -17.38 45.95 -41.64
C VAL A 10 -17.55 45.78 -40.14
N ILE A 11 -18.43 44.85 -39.73
CA ILE A 11 -18.55 44.42 -38.34
C ILE A 11 -17.28 43.59 -38.02
N SER A 12 -16.36 44.18 -37.26
CA SER A 12 -15.20 43.46 -36.73
C SER A 12 -15.63 42.76 -35.45
N ILE A 13 -15.90 41.46 -35.55
CA ILE A 13 -16.07 40.57 -34.40
C ILE A 13 -14.71 40.48 -33.72
N PHE A 14 -14.54 41.17 -32.59
CA PHE A 14 -13.45 40.91 -31.67
C PHE A 14 -13.64 39.51 -31.08
N PHE A 15 -12.99 38.52 -31.69
CA PHE A 15 -12.69 37.26 -31.02
C PHE A 15 -11.71 37.59 -29.89
N ASN A 16 -12.21 37.70 -28.66
CA ASN A 16 -11.37 37.47 -27.50
C ASN A 16 -10.98 35.99 -27.52
N PRO A 17 -9.70 35.62 -27.67
CA PRO A 17 -9.31 34.25 -27.43
C PRO A 17 -9.54 33.96 -25.95
N CYS A 18 -10.43 33.02 -25.69
CA CYS A 18 -10.65 32.44 -24.37
C CYS A 18 -9.38 31.68 -23.96
N PHE A 19 -8.41 32.37 -23.35
CA PHE A 19 -7.14 31.79 -22.88
C PHE A 19 -7.21 31.27 -21.42
N ALA A 20 -8.37 31.33 -20.76
CA ALA A 20 -8.47 30.96 -19.34
C ALA A 20 -8.48 29.44 -19.07
N GLN A 21 -8.60 28.59 -20.10
CA GLN A 21 -8.80 27.15 -19.91
C GLN A 21 -7.49 26.32 -19.90
N ASP A 22 -6.39 26.84 -20.44
CA ASP A 22 -5.11 26.10 -20.57
C ASP A 22 -4.10 26.43 -19.45
N GLU A 23 -4.15 27.63 -18.86
CA GLU A 23 -3.19 28.04 -17.82
C GLU A 23 -3.25 27.17 -16.54
N LEU A 24 -4.41 26.63 -16.18
CA LEU A 24 -4.52 25.72 -15.03
C LEU A 24 -4.13 24.27 -15.36
N ALA A 25 -4.12 23.88 -16.64
CA ALA A 25 -3.74 22.54 -17.07
C ALA A 25 -2.24 22.29 -16.83
N THR A 26 -1.40 23.26 -17.18
CA THR A 26 0.05 23.21 -16.93
C THR A 26 0.37 23.18 -15.44
N TYR A 27 -0.31 24.00 -14.63
CA TYR A 27 -0.16 23.96 -13.17
C TYR A 27 -0.56 22.59 -12.58
N LYS A 28 -1.68 22.01 -13.03
CA LYS A 28 -2.11 20.66 -12.62
C LYS A 28 -1.10 19.60 -13.04
N ARG A 29 -0.59 19.67 -14.27
CA ARG A 29 0.47 18.79 -14.77
C ARG A 29 1.72 18.86 -13.90
N ALA A 30 2.14 20.06 -13.52
CA ALA A 30 3.29 20.22 -12.64
C ALA A 30 3.09 19.52 -11.29
N LYS A 31 1.90 19.63 -10.68
CA LYS A 31 1.57 18.88 -9.46
C LYS A 31 1.64 17.36 -9.65
N SER A 32 1.13 16.84 -10.77
CA SER A 32 1.23 15.41 -11.08
C SER A 32 2.68 14.97 -11.22
N LEU A 33 3.54 15.78 -11.87
CA LEU A 33 4.97 15.49 -12.01
C LEU A 33 5.68 15.41 -10.66
N ILE A 34 5.31 16.24 -9.66
CA ILE A 34 5.82 16.12 -8.29
C ILE A 34 5.48 14.73 -7.71
N THR A 35 4.25 14.26 -7.89
CA THR A 35 3.81 12.93 -7.42
C THR A 35 4.59 11.79 -8.11
N TYR A 36 4.93 11.95 -9.38
CA TYR A 36 5.70 10.96 -10.15
C TYR A 36 7.22 11.06 -9.99
N GLY A 37 7.72 12.00 -9.16
CA GLY A 37 9.17 12.16 -8.91
C GLY A 37 9.93 13.01 -9.95
N ASN A 38 9.23 13.60 -10.92
CA ASN A 38 9.83 14.44 -11.96
C ASN A 38 9.94 15.90 -11.48
N TYR A 39 10.81 16.15 -10.50
CA TYR A 39 10.86 17.43 -9.78
C TYR A 39 11.37 18.61 -10.61
N ASP A 40 12.35 18.39 -11.49
CA ASP A 40 12.91 19.43 -12.35
C ASP A 40 11.85 19.98 -13.31
N ASP A 41 11.19 19.09 -14.06
CA ASP A 41 10.11 19.46 -14.97
C ASP A 41 8.96 20.15 -14.22
N ALA A 42 8.60 19.65 -13.03
CA ALA A 42 7.57 20.27 -12.20
C ALA A 42 7.95 21.70 -11.80
N MET A 43 9.20 21.92 -11.39
CA MET A 43 9.71 23.24 -11.01
C MET A 43 9.74 24.20 -12.21
N GLU A 44 10.16 23.73 -13.38
CA GLU A 44 10.13 24.54 -14.61
C GLU A 44 8.70 24.97 -14.97
N LEU A 45 7.75 24.04 -14.94
CA LEU A 45 6.35 24.34 -15.22
C LEU A 45 5.71 25.27 -14.18
N LEU A 46 6.15 25.24 -12.91
CA LEU A 46 5.62 26.09 -11.85
C LEU A 46 6.21 27.51 -11.87
N ARG A 47 7.41 27.71 -12.42
CA ARG A 47 8.15 28.97 -12.33
C ARG A 47 7.35 30.20 -12.81
N PRO A 48 6.62 30.17 -13.94
CA PRO A 48 5.82 31.32 -14.38
C PRO A 48 4.71 31.67 -13.40
N TYR A 49 4.08 30.66 -12.79
CA TYR A 49 2.96 30.83 -11.88
C TYR A 49 3.35 31.48 -10.55
N MET A 50 4.64 31.56 -10.23
CA MET A 50 5.14 32.18 -9.00
C MET A 50 5.12 33.72 -9.02
N ASP A 51 4.81 34.35 -10.17
CA ASP A 51 4.68 35.81 -10.24
C ASP A 51 3.36 36.27 -9.60
N ALA A 52 3.48 36.95 -8.45
CA ALA A 52 2.33 37.48 -7.71
C ALA A 52 1.58 38.59 -8.46
N ASN A 53 2.25 39.36 -9.32
CA ASN A 53 1.59 40.41 -10.12
C ASN A 53 0.68 39.82 -11.19
N GLN A 54 1.05 38.66 -11.73
CA GLN A 54 0.28 37.97 -12.77
C GLN A 54 -0.79 37.05 -12.19
N PHE A 55 -0.48 36.32 -11.11
CA PHE A 55 -1.31 35.21 -10.63
C PHE A 55 -1.91 35.41 -9.23
N GLY A 56 -1.63 36.53 -8.56
CA GLY A 56 -2.21 36.87 -7.25
C GLY A 56 -2.04 35.73 -6.24
N ASN A 57 -3.14 35.24 -5.66
CA ASN A 57 -3.10 34.16 -4.67
C ASN A 57 -2.59 32.83 -5.21
N LEU A 58 -2.72 32.55 -6.51
CA LEU A 58 -2.21 31.30 -7.11
C LEU A 58 -0.68 31.23 -7.01
N SER A 59 0.01 32.38 -7.04
CA SER A 59 1.46 32.45 -6.90
C SER A 59 1.98 31.89 -5.58
N ASN A 60 1.20 32.04 -4.50
CA ASN A 60 1.52 31.46 -3.20
C ASN A 60 1.47 29.92 -3.25
N TYR A 61 0.46 29.35 -3.91
CA TYR A 61 0.35 27.90 -4.09
C TYR A 61 1.42 27.34 -5.04
N ALA A 62 1.73 28.07 -6.12
CA ALA A 62 2.82 27.71 -7.03
C ALA A 62 4.17 27.72 -6.31
N SER A 63 4.45 28.75 -5.51
CA SER A 63 5.68 28.86 -4.70
C SER A 63 5.78 27.73 -3.67
N PHE A 64 4.67 27.35 -3.05
CA PHE A 64 4.61 26.21 -2.14
C PHE A 64 4.96 24.89 -2.84
N HIS A 65 4.30 24.57 -3.95
CA HIS A 65 4.55 23.33 -4.69
C HIS A 65 5.94 23.32 -5.32
N PHE A 66 6.46 24.47 -5.76
CA PHE A 66 7.83 24.61 -6.23
C PHE A 66 8.81 24.29 -5.09
N SER A 67 8.57 24.83 -3.89
CA SER A 67 9.39 24.54 -2.70
C SER A 67 9.32 23.07 -2.31
N GLN A 68 8.16 22.43 -2.44
CA GLN A 68 7.98 21.01 -2.19
C GLN A 68 8.81 20.17 -3.19
N ALA A 69 8.74 20.48 -4.48
CA ALA A 69 9.54 19.82 -5.52
C ALA A 69 11.05 20.01 -5.27
N ALA A 70 11.47 21.24 -4.95
CA ALA A 70 12.85 21.56 -4.63
C ALA A 70 13.35 20.80 -3.39
N TYR A 71 12.53 20.67 -2.34
CA TYR A 71 12.85 19.86 -1.16
C TYR A 71 13.03 18.38 -1.52
N GLN A 72 12.10 17.80 -2.28
CA GLN A 72 12.16 16.39 -2.66
C GLN A 72 13.36 16.08 -3.58
N LYS A 73 13.77 17.04 -4.41
CA LYS A 73 15.00 16.96 -5.22
C LYS A 73 16.28 17.05 -4.38
N GLY A 74 16.21 17.46 -3.11
CA GLY A 74 17.38 17.72 -2.26
C GLY A 74 17.96 19.14 -2.38
N SER A 75 17.26 20.06 -3.06
CA SER A 75 17.65 21.47 -3.19
C SER A 75 17.13 22.32 -2.02
N TYR A 76 17.56 21.99 -0.80
CA TYR A 76 16.99 22.54 0.44
C TYR A 76 17.11 24.06 0.58
N LYS A 77 18.27 24.64 0.24
CA LYS A 77 18.46 26.10 0.27
C LYS A 77 17.50 26.85 -0.67
N LEU A 78 17.25 26.29 -1.85
CA LEU A 78 16.31 26.85 -2.81
C LEU A 78 14.89 26.77 -2.25
N ALA A 79 14.48 25.60 -1.77
CA ALA A 79 13.19 25.42 -1.11
C ALA A 79 13.00 26.40 0.05
N GLN A 80 14.02 26.54 0.91
CA GLN A 80 14.03 27.46 2.04
C GLN A 80 13.83 28.92 1.61
N SER A 81 14.57 29.37 0.60
CA SER A 81 14.50 30.75 0.12
C SER A 81 13.11 31.15 -0.38
N ILE A 82 12.39 30.21 -1.00
CA ILE A 82 11.06 30.43 -1.57
C ILE A 82 10.00 30.29 -0.48
N ILE A 83 10.04 29.22 0.32
CA ILE A 83 9.04 28.95 1.35
C ILE A 83 9.12 29.96 2.50
N GLY A 84 10.30 30.49 2.81
CA GLY A 84 10.51 31.49 3.87
C GLY A 84 9.72 32.78 3.63
N ASN A 85 9.63 33.23 2.37
CA ASN A 85 8.80 34.39 2.01
C ASN A 85 7.32 34.10 2.23
N LEU A 86 6.89 32.87 1.95
CA LEU A 86 5.49 32.46 2.05
C LEU A 86 5.01 32.31 3.50
N VAL A 87 5.87 31.81 4.40
CA VAL A 87 5.60 31.70 5.84
C VAL A 87 5.25 33.04 6.49
N ASN A 88 5.80 34.15 5.96
CA ASN A 88 5.54 35.50 6.47
C ASN A 88 4.22 36.11 5.97
N ASN A 89 3.54 35.48 5.00
CA ASN A 89 2.26 35.96 4.48
C ASN A 89 1.08 35.49 5.36
N ALA A 90 0.80 36.26 6.43
CA ALA A 90 -0.23 35.96 7.45
C ALA A 90 -1.64 35.65 6.91
N GLN A 91 -1.95 36.09 5.68
CA GLN A 91 -3.28 35.93 5.07
C GLN A 91 -3.40 34.62 4.27
N TRP A 92 -2.32 33.86 4.08
CA TRP A 92 -2.36 32.65 3.27
C TRP A 92 -2.90 31.45 4.07
N PRO A 93 -3.94 30.72 3.61
CA PRO A 93 -4.59 29.67 4.39
C PRO A 93 -3.69 28.49 4.82
N LYS A 94 -2.58 28.26 4.11
CA LYS A 94 -1.66 27.13 4.32
C LYS A 94 -0.38 27.51 5.07
N GLN A 95 -0.48 28.48 5.98
CA GLN A 95 0.66 28.96 6.76
C GLN A 95 1.37 27.85 7.54
N ASP A 96 0.59 26.97 8.18
CA ASP A 96 1.14 25.91 9.03
C ASP A 96 1.86 24.85 8.19
N GLU A 97 1.33 24.49 7.02
CA GLU A 97 2.00 23.61 6.05
C GLU A 97 3.28 24.26 5.51
N ALA A 98 3.28 25.58 5.26
CA ALA A 98 4.47 26.31 4.86
C ALA A 98 5.55 26.27 5.94
N ARG A 99 5.16 26.49 7.21
CA ARG A 99 6.06 26.42 8.37
C ARG A 99 6.62 25.02 8.55
N TYR A 100 5.79 24.00 8.37
CA TYR A 100 6.25 22.62 8.42
C TYR A 100 7.29 22.33 7.32
N LEU A 101 7.02 22.71 6.07
CA LEU A 101 7.98 22.54 4.98
C LEU A 101 9.28 23.33 5.23
N LEU A 102 9.19 24.55 5.77
CA LEU A 102 10.36 25.33 6.19
C LEU A 102 11.16 24.60 7.28
N ALA A 103 10.50 24.05 8.30
CA ALA A 103 11.15 23.27 9.35
C ALA A 103 11.87 22.04 8.79
N LEU A 104 11.26 21.34 7.82
CA LEU A 104 11.91 20.23 7.13
C LEU A 104 13.18 20.67 6.39
N THR A 105 13.14 21.79 5.66
CA THR A 105 14.35 22.33 5.00
C THR A 105 15.46 22.67 6.01
N LEU A 106 15.10 23.29 7.14
CA LEU A 106 16.04 23.65 8.20
C LEU A 106 16.69 22.42 8.84
N PHE A 107 15.91 21.36 9.09
CA PHE A 107 16.46 20.09 9.60
C PHE A 107 17.47 19.46 8.64
N GLN A 108 17.17 19.44 7.33
CA GLN A 108 18.08 18.91 6.32
C GLN A 108 19.39 19.71 6.24
N GLU A 109 19.35 20.99 6.55
CA GLU A 109 20.54 21.85 6.65
C GLU A 109 21.27 21.75 8.01
N GLY A 110 20.83 20.87 8.91
CA GLY A 110 21.40 20.70 10.26
C GLY A 110 21.05 21.83 11.24
N ARG A 111 20.13 22.73 10.87
CA ARG A 111 19.70 23.88 11.67
C ARG A 111 18.56 23.49 12.62
N ASN A 112 18.85 22.50 13.46
CA ASN A 112 17.88 21.83 14.34
C ASN A 112 17.12 22.80 15.26
N PHE A 113 17.81 23.77 15.86
CA PHE A 113 17.19 24.74 16.77
C PHE A 113 16.14 25.61 16.06
N GLU A 114 16.47 26.10 14.86
CA GLU A 114 15.58 26.95 14.08
C GLU A 114 14.40 26.18 13.53
N ALA A 115 14.62 24.92 13.11
CA ALA A 115 13.53 24.03 12.72
C ALA A 115 12.51 23.86 13.86
N LEU A 116 12.98 23.59 15.08
CA LEU A 116 12.12 23.47 16.26
C LEU A 116 11.39 24.77 16.60
N GLN A 117 12.01 25.93 16.40
CA GLN A 117 11.34 27.21 16.56
C GLN A 117 10.19 27.40 15.57
N GLU A 118 10.36 27.01 14.30
CA GLU A 118 9.27 27.05 13.34
C GLU A 118 8.12 26.09 13.70
N ILE A 119 8.46 24.90 14.20
CA ILE A 119 7.46 23.92 14.66
C ILE A 119 6.66 24.45 15.84
N SER A 120 7.29 25.16 16.77
CA SER A 120 6.59 25.75 17.93
C SER A 120 5.52 26.78 17.54
N LYS A 121 5.61 27.36 16.34
CA LYS A 121 4.66 28.36 15.83
C LYS A 121 3.45 27.75 15.10
N ILE A 122 3.47 26.44 14.86
CA ILE A 122 2.39 25.73 14.15
C ILE A 122 1.15 25.63 15.05
N LYS A 123 0.00 26.06 14.54
CA LYS A 123 -1.26 26.12 15.30
C LYS A 123 -2.17 24.93 15.04
N SER A 124 -2.24 24.45 13.82
CA SER A 124 -3.02 23.28 13.41
C SER A 124 -2.56 22.05 14.20
N PRO A 125 -3.44 21.40 14.98
CA PRO A 125 -3.09 20.18 15.71
C PRO A 125 -2.60 19.05 14.80
N GLN A 126 -3.16 18.93 13.60
CA GLN A 126 -2.80 17.90 12.62
C GLN A 126 -1.38 18.13 12.10
N ILE A 127 -1.06 19.35 11.66
CA ILE A 127 0.28 19.69 11.16
C ILE A 127 1.29 19.68 12.29
N LYS A 128 0.92 20.13 13.50
CA LYS A 128 1.78 20.09 14.68
C LYS A 128 2.22 18.67 15.02
N SER A 129 1.31 17.69 14.95
CA SER A 129 1.66 16.28 15.15
C SER A 129 2.63 15.74 14.09
N GLN A 130 2.43 16.09 12.81
CA GLN A 130 3.37 15.72 11.73
C GLN A 130 4.76 16.33 11.97
N ALA A 131 4.80 17.59 12.39
CA ALA A 131 6.01 18.32 12.70
C ALA A 131 6.75 17.77 13.93
N GLU A 132 6.03 17.37 14.98
CA GLU A 132 6.61 16.67 16.14
C GLU A 132 7.23 15.32 15.71
N ASN A 133 6.59 14.55 14.84
CA ASN A 133 7.18 13.31 14.30
C ASN A 133 8.46 13.57 13.49
N ALA A 134 8.48 14.63 12.67
CA ALA A 134 9.70 15.06 11.99
C ALA A 134 10.80 15.43 13.01
N SER A 135 10.44 16.13 14.09
CA SER A 135 11.37 16.47 15.17
C SER A 135 12.03 15.21 15.74
N TYR A 136 11.26 14.15 16.02
CA TYR A 136 11.84 12.87 16.44
C TYR A 136 12.79 12.30 15.38
N ASN A 137 12.34 12.18 14.13
CA ASN A 137 13.12 11.54 13.07
C ASN A 137 14.48 12.22 12.82
N PHE A 138 14.53 13.55 12.85
CA PHE A 138 15.77 14.30 12.65
C PHE A 138 16.64 14.37 13.91
N LEU A 139 16.04 14.26 15.11
CA LEU A 139 16.77 14.42 16.36
C LEU A 139 17.15 13.12 17.07
N LYS A 140 16.60 11.97 16.66
CA LYS A 140 16.84 10.66 17.32
C LYS A 140 18.29 10.20 17.35
N ASN A 141 19.19 10.86 16.61
CA ASN A 141 20.64 10.63 16.59
C ASN A 141 21.45 11.89 16.96
N THR A 142 20.80 12.93 17.48
CA THR A 142 21.44 14.17 17.94
C THR A 142 22.03 13.97 19.35
N SER A 143 23.12 14.67 19.66
CA SER A 143 23.79 14.57 20.97
C SER A 143 22.85 14.90 22.15
N VAL A 144 22.94 14.13 23.22
CA VAL A 144 22.22 14.37 24.48
C VAL A 144 22.48 15.78 25.03
N SER A 145 23.71 16.31 24.94
CA SER A 145 24.03 17.66 25.42
C SER A 145 23.22 18.76 24.72
N PHE A 146 23.05 18.68 23.40
CA PHE A 146 22.18 19.60 22.65
C PHE A 146 20.72 19.49 23.11
N LEU A 147 20.23 18.26 23.29
CA LEU A 147 18.84 18.00 23.67
C LEU A 147 18.53 18.45 25.11
N ILE A 148 19.49 18.34 26.03
CA ILE A 148 19.34 18.87 27.40
C ILE A 148 19.40 20.39 27.40
N ALA A 149 20.36 20.99 26.70
CA ALA A 149 20.54 22.45 26.67
C ALA A 149 19.29 23.20 26.17
N ASN A 150 18.50 22.58 25.29
CA ASN A 150 17.30 23.18 24.71
C ASN A 150 15.98 22.62 25.26
N LEU A 151 16.03 21.72 26.26
CA LEU A 151 14.85 21.04 26.79
C LEU A 151 13.79 22.02 27.32
N ARG A 152 14.20 23.07 28.04
CA ARG A 152 13.27 24.05 28.61
C ARG A 152 12.41 24.75 27.55
N GLN A 153 12.93 24.91 26.34
CA GLN A 153 12.25 25.60 25.25
C GLN A 153 11.36 24.66 24.41
N PHE A 154 11.71 23.37 24.34
CA PHE A 154 11.07 22.40 23.44
C PHE A 154 10.44 21.20 24.17
N ASN A 155 10.28 21.27 25.49
CA ASN A 155 9.65 20.21 26.29
C ASN A 155 8.18 19.93 25.92
N GLU A 156 7.49 20.86 25.27
CA GLU A 156 6.14 20.63 24.72
C GLU A 156 6.15 19.85 23.40
N ASN A 157 7.29 19.81 22.68
CA ASN A 157 7.40 19.06 21.43
C ASN A 157 7.61 17.58 21.73
N LYS A 158 6.60 16.77 21.42
CA LYS A 158 6.60 15.35 21.81
C LYS A 158 7.71 14.54 21.15
N GLY A 159 8.00 14.79 19.88
CA GLY A 159 9.08 14.08 19.19
C GLY A 159 10.47 14.48 19.69
N TYR A 160 10.63 15.74 20.11
CA TYR A 160 11.85 16.21 20.77
C TYR A 160 12.11 15.47 22.08
N VAL A 161 11.09 15.37 22.95
CA VAL A 161 11.21 14.68 24.25
C VAL A 161 11.49 13.19 24.05
N LEU A 162 10.87 12.55 23.06
CA LEU A 162 11.15 11.16 22.73
C LEU A 162 12.59 10.96 22.24
N ALA A 163 13.09 11.83 21.36
CA ALA A 163 14.47 11.76 20.88
C ALA A 163 15.48 11.88 22.05
N LEU A 164 15.21 12.77 23.01
CA LEU A 164 16.02 12.90 24.22
C LEU A 164 15.97 11.61 25.05
N LYS A 165 14.78 11.07 25.32
CA LYS A 165 14.61 9.83 26.08
C LYS A 165 15.41 8.68 25.46
N GLU A 166 15.25 8.43 24.16
CA GLU A 166 15.93 7.34 23.45
C GLU A 166 17.45 7.52 23.47
N GLN A 167 17.94 8.75 23.31
CA GLN A 167 19.37 9.04 23.36
C GLN A 167 19.95 8.82 24.76
N MET A 168 19.19 9.14 25.82
CA MET A 168 19.61 8.86 27.20
C MET A 168 19.62 7.35 27.48
N GLU A 169 18.61 6.60 27.02
CA GLU A 169 18.54 5.14 27.19
C GLU A 169 19.68 4.39 26.49
N LYS A 170 20.26 4.95 25.42
CA LYS A 170 21.43 4.40 24.73
C LYS A 170 22.74 4.57 25.50
N GLN A 171 22.80 5.45 26.51
CA GLN A 171 24.03 5.70 27.27
C GLN A 171 24.24 4.65 28.35
N SER A 172 25.47 4.14 28.46
CA SER A 172 25.85 3.17 29.51
C SER A 172 26.03 3.81 30.90
N ILE A 173 26.28 5.13 30.95
CA ILE A 173 26.51 5.89 32.19
C ILE A 173 25.82 7.25 32.05
N MET A 174 24.98 7.60 33.03
CA MET A 174 24.35 8.93 33.16
C MET A 174 24.90 9.68 34.38
N SER A 175 25.14 10.98 34.21
CA SER A 175 25.41 11.93 35.31
C SER A 175 24.20 12.09 36.23
N ASN A 176 24.41 12.69 37.41
CA ASN A 176 23.31 12.93 38.36
C ASN A 176 22.21 13.83 37.77
N ASP A 177 22.59 14.88 37.04
CA ASP A 177 21.64 15.81 36.42
C ASP A 177 20.85 15.13 35.28
N GLU A 178 21.51 14.32 34.46
CA GLU A 178 20.86 13.50 33.44
C GLU A 178 19.86 12.51 34.05
N ARG A 179 20.20 11.85 35.16
CA ARG A 179 19.27 10.94 35.83
C ARG A 179 18.02 11.66 36.33
N VAL A 180 18.13 12.90 36.80
CA VAL A 180 16.97 13.69 37.25
C VAL A 180 16.05 13.98 36.06
N ILE A 181 16.62 14.44 34.94
CA ILE A 181 15.86 14.70 33.70
C ILE A 181 15.22 13.42 33.17
N TYR A 182 15.99 12.34 33.07
CA TYR A 182 15.49 11.05 32.62
C TYR A 182 14.32 10.55 33.48
N ASN A 183 14.41 10.69 34.81
CA ASN A 183 13.30 10.30 35.69
C ASN A 183 12.01 11.11 35.47
N GLN A 184 12.10 12.33 34.96
CA GLN A 184 10.93 13.14 34.59
C GLN A 184 10.31 12.70 33.26
N ILE A 185 11.11 12.19 32.33
CA ILE A 185 10.67 11.81 30.97
C ILE A 185 10.58 10.30 30.73
N LYS A 186 11.01 9.44 31.66
CA LYS A 186 11.02 7.98 31.46
C LYS A 186 9.63 7.39 31.18
N SER A 187 8.59 7.99 31.75
CA SER A 187 7.19 7.62 31.51
C SER A 187 6.60 8.29 30.27
N PHE A 188 7.35 9.18 29.61
CA PHE A 188 6.95 9.80 28.36
C PHE A 188 6.97 8.76 27.25
N ASN A 189 5.81 8.55 26.63
CA ASN A 189 5.64 7.74 25.42
C ASN A 189 4.92 8.60 24.38
N LEU A 190 5.32 8.53 23.10
CA LEU A 190 4.49 9.04 22.01
C LEU A 190 3.14 8.30 22.09
N GLY A 191 2.10 8.99 22.56
CA GLY A 191 0.77 8.41 22.81
C GLY A 191 0.25 8.56 24.25
N ALA A 192 1.10 8.86 25.24
CA ALA A 192 0.66 8.96 26.64
C ALA A 192 -0.25 10.19 26.91
N ASP A 193 -0.08 11.27 26.14
CA ASP A 193 -0.95 12.46 26.25
C ASP A 193 -2.24 12.35 25.42
N GLN A 194 -2.42 11.26 24.65
CA GLN A 194 -3.74 10.88 24.13
C GLN A 194 -4.44 9.85 25.03
N GLN A 195 -3.73 9.23 25.98
CA GLN A 195 -4.33 8.29 26.94
C GLN A 195 -5.11 8.95 28.08
N LYS A 196 -5.11 10.27 28.22
CA LYS A 196 -6.05 10.92 29.17
C LYS A 196 -7.48 11.03 28.65
N ASN A 197 -7.73 10.72 27.37
CA ASN A 197 -9.06 10.56 26.79
C ASN A 197 -9.11 9.46 25.70
N SER A 198 -8.22 8.46 25.74
CA SER A 198 -8.48 7.23 24.98
C SER A 198 -9.64 6.56 25.71
N PRO A 199 -10.84 6.44 25.10
CA PRO A 199 -11.88 5.61 25.67
C PRO A 199 -11.26 4.24 25.92
N VAL A 200 -11.48 3.70 27.12
CA VAL A 200 -11.02 2.36 27.48
C VAL A 200 -11.55 1.41 26.40
N LYS A 201 -10.67 0.89 25.53
CA LYS A 201 -11.08 -0.03 24.46
C LYS A 201 -11.84 -1.19 25.10
N ASN A 202 -13.01 -1.50 24.55
CA ASN A 202 -13.85 -2.56 25.08
C ASN A 202 -13.19 -3.91 24.83
N GLN A 203 -12.57 -4.50 25.86
CA GLN A 203 -11.91 -5.80 25.73
C GLN A 203 -12.90 -6.97 25.62
N GLN A 204 -14.21 -6.71 25.67
CA GLN A 204 -15.25 -7.74 25.61
C GLN A 204 -15.78 -7.98 24.20
N SER A 205 -15.42 -7.14 23.22
CA SER A 205 -15.78 -7.32 21.81
C SER A 205 -14.59 -7.09 20.90
N LEU A 206 -14.58 -7.75 19.75
CA LEU A 206 -13.68 -7.42 18.64
C LEU A 206 -14.36 -6.40 17.74
N ASP A 207 -13.81 -5.19 17.67
CA ASP A 207 -14.36 -4.09 16.87
C ASP A 207 -13.56 -3.91 15.57
N VAL A 208 -14.18 -4.24 14.44
CA VAL A 208 -13.59 -4.21 13.10
C VAL A 208 -14.15 -3.06 12.27
N ALA A 209 -13.28 -2.16 11.81
CA ALA A 209 -13.63 -1.15 10.82
C ALA A 209 -13.28 -1.64 9.41
N LEU A 210 -14.29 -1.86 8.56
CA LEU A 210 -14.11 -2.18 7.14
C LEU A 210 -14.16 -0.89 6.34
N ILE A 211 -13.04 -0.47 5.76
CA ILE A 211 -12.94 0.74 4.95
C ILE A 211 -12.67 0.30 3.51
N LEU A 212 -13.68 0.34 2.65
CA LEU A 212 -13.58 -0.21 1.29
C LEU A 212 -14.13 0.79 0.24
N PRO A 213 -13.56 0.83 -0.97
CA PRO A 213 -14.00 1.72 -2.04
C PRO A 213 -15.08 1.06 -2.88
N PHE A 214 -16.35 1.17 -2.49
CA PHE A 214 -17.45 0.49 -3.21
C PHE A 214 -17.76 1.12 -4.57
N ASN A 215 -16.97 2.11 -5.05
CA ASN A 215 -17.03 2.69 -6.39
C ASN A 215 -18.47 2.92 -6.87
N TYR A 216 -19.19 3.74 -6.12
CA TYR A 216 -20.58 3.98 -6.41
C TYR A 216 -20.76 5.12 -7.41
N SER A 217 -21.13 4.77 -8.64
CA SER A 217 -21.69 5.72 -9.60
C SER A 217 -23.13 6.10 -9.18
N GLY A 218 -23.27 6.83 -8.07
CA GLY A 218 -24.41 7.71 -7.78
C GLY A 218 -25.81 7.07 -7.59
N GLY A 219 -26.05 6.40 -6.47
CA GLY A 219 -27.40 6.15 -5.93
C GLY A 219 -27.41 6.29 -4.40
N LYS A 220 -28.19 5.53 -3.62
CA LYS A 220 -27.97 5.34 -2.17
C LYS A 220 -27.94 3.85 -1.81
N GLY A 221 -26.83 3.37 -1.24
CA GLY A 221 -26.74 2.11 -0.50
C GLY A 221 -26.10 0.92 -1.23
N VAL A 222 -25.48 0.03 -0.43
CA VAL A 222 -24.77 -1.22 -0.82
C VAL A 222 -25.68 -2.23 -1.55
N LYS A 223 -27.01 -2.06 -1.50
CA LYS A 223 -27.99 -2.99 -2.09
C LYS A 223 -28.06 -2.99 -3.62
N ASN A 224 -27.46 -2.02 -4.30
CA ASN A 224 -27.58 -1.83 -5.75
C ASN A 224 -26.25 -2.04 -6.51
N LEU A 225 -25.31 -2.81 -5.96
CA LEU A 225 -24.04 -3.12 -6.64
C LEU A 225 -24.25 -4.26 -7.65
N GLU A 226 -23.71 -4.10 -8.86
CA GLU A 226 -23.67 -5.17 -9.87
C GLU A 226 -22.81 -6.35 -9.38
N GLY A 227 -23.25 -7.58 -9.66
CA GLY A 227 -22.69 -8.81 -9.10
C GLY A 227 -21.24 -9.18 -9.47
N ASN A 228 -20.52 -8.32 -10.21
CA ASN A 228 -19.13 -8.54 -10.64
C ASN A 228 -18.16 -7.48 -10.08
N ASN A 229 -18.47 -6.91 -8.91
CA ASN A 229 -17.58 -5.97 -8.23
C ASN A 229 -16.73 -6.72 -7.20
N PHE A 230 -15.45 -6.92 -7.48
CA PHE A 230 -14.51 -7.63 -6.59
C PHE A 230 -14.44 -7.06 -5.16
N VAL A 231 -14.71 -5.76 -4.97
CA VAL A 231 -14.77 -5.12 -3.64
C VAL A 231 -16.02 -5.57 -2.88
N PHE A 232 -17.14 -5.70 -3.59
CA PHE A 232 -18.38 -6.24 -3.04
C PHE A 232 -18.23 -7.73 -2.71
N GLU A 233 -17.63 -8.51 -3.61
CA GLU A 233 -17.37 -9.94 -3.39
C GLU A 233 -16.51 -10.17 -2.14
N LEU A 234 -15.43 -9.39 -1.96
CA LEU A 234 -14.60 -9.39 -0.76
C LEU A 234 -15.43 -9.07 0.49
N HIS A 235 -16.26 -8.03 0.42
CA HIS A 235 -17.16 -7.64 1.52
C HIS A 235 -18.14 -8.74 1.88
N GLN A 236 -18.75 -9.42 0.89
CA GLN A 236 -19.64 -10.55 1.13
C GLN A 236 -18.94 -11.68 1.90
N GLY A 237 -17.70 -12.01 1.53
CA GLY A 237 -16.88 -12.98 2.26
C GLY A 237 -16.65 -12.58 3.72
N LEU A 238 -16.21 -11.34 3.94
CA LEU A 238 -15.95 -10.79 5.28
C LEU A 238 -17.21 -10.83 6.17
N ILE A 239 -18.36 -10.40 5.63
CA ILE A 239 -19.62 -10.36 6.38
C ILE A 239 -20.16 -11.78 6.64
N PHE A 240 -20.01 -12.70 5.69
CA PHE A 240 -20.44 -14.08 5.86
C PHE A 240 -19.66 -14.78 6.99
N ALA A 241 -18.34 -14.69 6.97
CA ALA A 241 -17.49 -15.20 8.05
C ALA A 241 -17.84 -14.55 9.41
N ALA A 242 -18.06 -13.23 9.42
CA ALA A 242 -18.43 -12.52 10.63
C ALA A 242 -19.76 -13.00 11.24
N LYS A 243 -20.74 -13.33 10.40
CA LYS A 243 -22.01 -13.91 10.84
C LYS A 243 -21.77 -15.27 11.50
N GLU A 244 -21.03 -16.17 10.86
CA GLU A 244 -20.71 -17.48 11.44
C GLU A 244 -19.93 -17.36 12.77
N LEU A 245 -18.96 -16.45 12.84
CA LEU A 245 -18.20 -16.19 14.06
C LEU A 245 -19.10 -15.71 15.21
N LYS A 246 -20.07 -14.82 14.93
CA LYS A 246 -21.07 -14.40 15.93
C LYS A 246 -21.97 -15.55 16.37
N GLU A 247 -22.42 -16.39 15.45
CA GLU A 247 -23.21 -17.58 15.74
C GLU A 247 -22.43 -18.60 16.59
N SER A 248 -21.11 -18.66 16.42
CA SER A 248 -20.20 -19.45 17.27
C SER A 248 -19.90 -18.85 18.64
N GLY A 249 -20.46 -17.66 18.95
CA GLY A 249 -20.34 -17.00 20.26
C GLY A 249 -19.25 -15.93 20.34
N LEU A 250 -18.57 -15.58 19.24
CA LEU A 250 -17.62 -14.47 19.24
C LEU A 250 -18.38 -13.13 19.30
N ASN A 251 -18.07 -12.30 20.30
CA ASN A 251 -18.59 -10.94 20.35
C ASN A 251 -17.83 -10.05 19.36
N LEU A 252 -18.40 -9.88 18.18
CA LEU A 252 -17.78 -9.20 17.03
C LEU A 252 -18.67 -8.02 16.59
N ASN A 253 -18.12 -6.82 16.53
CA ASN A 253 -18.75 -5.64 15.97
C ASN A 253 -18.06 -5.25 14.67
N ILE A 254 -18.84 -5.02 13.63
CA ILE A 254 -18.31 -4.63 12.32
C ILE A 254 -19.03 -3.37 11.88
N ARG A 255 -18.27 -2.38 11.43
CA ARG A 255 -18.81 -1.22 10.73
C ARG A 255 -18.13 -1.04 9.39
N THR A 256 -18.93 -0.92 8.35
CA THR A 256 -18.47 -0.73 6.97
C THR A 256 -18.56 0.73 6.57
N TYR A 257 -17.51 1.21 5.93
CA TYR A 257 -17.35 2.56 5.42
C TYR A 257 -17.00 2.50 3.93
N ASP A 258 -17.72 3.27 3.13
CA ASP A 258 -17.44 3.44 1.71
C ASP A 258 -16.54 4.65 1.50
N THR A 259 -15.36 4.46 0.94
CA THR A 259 -14.44 5.57 0.67
C THR A 259 -14.79 6.37 -0.57
N GLU A 260 -15.60 5.81 -1.49
CA GLU A 260 -15.91 6.41 -2.80
C GLU A 260 -14.68 6.86 -3.61
N ARG A 261 -13.47 6.33 -3.33
CA ARG A 261 -12.19 6.80 -3.89
C ARG A 261 -11.88 8.27 -3.59
N ASP A 262 -12.51 8.85 -2.57
CA ASP A 262 -12.31 10.24 -2.17
C ASP A 262 -11.50 10.33 -0.87
N LEU A 263 -10.30 10.91 -0.96
CA LEU A 263 -9.40 11.11 0.17
C LEU A 263 -10.00 12.00 1.28
N ASN A 264 -10.88 12.96 0.96
CA ASN A 264 -11.57 13.75 1.97
C ASN A 264 -12.58 12.90 2.73
N LYS A 265 -13.25 11.97 2.02
CA LYS A 265 -14.17 11.04 2.65
C LYS A 265 -13.42 10.06 3.54
N VAL A 266 -12.27 9.55 3.11
CA VAL A 266 -11.36 8.74 3.95
C VAL A 266 -10.97 9.54 5.20
N GLN A 267 -10.58 10.80 5.07
CA GLN A 267 -10.25 11.64 6.22
C GLN A 267 -11.41 11.78 7.21
N ASN A 268 -12.65 11.94 6.73
CA ASN A 268 -13.84 11.99 7.57
C ASN A 268 -14.14 10.64 8.24
N ILE A 269 -13.96 9.53 7.54
CA ILE A 269 -14.11 8.17 8.09
C ILE A 269 -13.12 7.95 9.23
N LEU A 270 -11.86 8.37 9.05
CA LEU A 270 -10.82 8.24 10.08
C LEU A 270 -11.08 9.10 11.33
N ALA A 271 -11.95 10.11 11.24
CA ALA A 271 -12.40 10.91 12.37
C ALA A 271 -13.60 10.31 13.12
N ASP A 272 -14.22 9.24 12.60
CA ASP A 272 -15.33 8.55 13.26
C ASP A 272 -14.86 7.93 14.60
N PRO A 273 -15.57 8.17 15.72
CA PRO A 273 -15.23 7.59 17.01
C PRO A 273 -15.08 6.07 17.01
N PHE A 274 -15.84 5.35 16.19
CA PHE A 274 -15.71 3.89 16.06
C PHE A 274 -14.38 3.50 15.40
N VAL A 275 -13.94 4.22 14.35
CA VAL A 275 -12.66 3.93 13.70
C VAL A 275 -11.49 4.22 14.63
N LEU A 276 -11.54 5.33 15.38
CA LEU A 276 -10.55 5.68 16.40
C LEU A 276 -10.42 4.63 17.53
N GLN A 277 -11.49 3.88 17.78
CA GLN A 277 -11.56 2.89 18.86
C GLN A 277 -11.41 1.45 18.39
N SER A 278 -11.55 1.22 17.08
CA SER A 278 -11.48 -0.12 16.49
C SER A 278 -10.19 -0.86 16.87
N ASP A 279 -10.31 -2.18 16.97
CA ASP A 279 -9.18 -3.06 17.23
C ASP A 279 -8.39 -3.35 15.96
N VAL A 280 -9.03 -3.22 14.81
CA VAL A 280 -8.44 -3.51 13.50
C VAL A 280 -9.21 -2.80 12.39
N ILE A 281 -8.45 -2.32 11.40
CA ILE A 281 -8.97 -1.72 10.18
C ILE A 281 -8.63 -2.64 9.02
N ILE A 282 -9.64 -3.05 8.24
CA ILE A 282 -9.46 -3.83 7.01
C ILE A 282 -9.78 -2.94 5.82
N GLY A 283 -8.82 -2.82 4.90
CA GLY A 283 -8.89 -1.88 3.79
C GLY A 283 -8.63 -0.43 4.23
N PRO A 284 -8.49 0.52 3.29
CA PRO A 284 -8.80 0.44 1.86
C PRO A 284 -7.76 -0.35 1.05
N ILE A 285 -8.06 -0.52 -0.23
CA ILE A 285 -7.30 -1.41 -1.14
C ILE A 285 -6.43 -0.64 -2.13
N TYR A 286 -6.72 0.64 -2.39
CA TYR A 286 -5.97 1.44 -3.36
C TYR A 286 -4.83 2.22 -2.70
N PRO A 287 -3.72 2.49 -3.42
CA PRO A 287 -2.49 2.99 -2.81
C PRO A 287 -2.63 4.31 -2.04
N ASP A 288 -3.28 5.33 -2.61
CA ASP A 288 -3.38 6.66 -2.00
C ASP A 288 -4.22 6.65 -0.73
N GLU A 289 -5.33 5.91 -0.75
CA GLU A 289 -6.21 5.74 0.40
C GLU A 289 -5.51 4.89 1.48
N SER A 290 -4.82 3.82 1.05
CA SER A 290 -4.07 2.94 1.95
C SER A 290 -2.98 3.72 2.69
N GLU A 291 -2.23 4.59 2.00
CA GLU A 291 -1.19 5.41 2.64
C GLU A 291 -1.76 6.35 3.73
N MET A 292 -2.93 6.95 3.48
CA MET A 292 -3.62 7.77 4.48
C MET A 292 -4.05 6.95 5.70
N VAL A 293 -4.62 5.77 5.48
CA VAL A 293 -5.08 4.89 6.57
C VAL A 293 -3.91 4.25 7.31
N MET A 294 -2.84 3.82 6.64
CA MET A 294 -1.59 3.34 7.25
C MET A 294 -1.03 4.40 8.20
N SER A 295 -0.92 5.64 7.74
CA SER A 295 -0.41 6.74 8.57
C SER A 295 -1.28 6.97 9.82
N PHE A 296 -2.59 6.78 9.71
CA PHE A 296 -3.51 6.83 10.85
C PHE A 296 -3.35 5.63 11.78
N ALA A 297 -3.27 4.42 11.24
CA ALA A 297 -3.08 3.17 11.94
C ALA A 297 -1.80 3.20 12.80
N GLU A 298 -0.68 3.63 12.23
CA GLU A 298 0.59 3.78 12.96
C GLU A 298 0.46 4.77 14.13
N ARG A 299 -0.18 5.93 13.92
CA ARG A 299 -0.34 6.95 14.98
C ARG A 299 -1.23 6.48 16.13
N ASN A 300 -2.20 5.63 15.85
CA ASN A 300 -3.19 5.17 16.83
C ASN A 300 -2.92 3.75 17.35
N ALA A 301 -1.82 3.10 16.91
CA ALA A 301 -1.52 1.71 17.22
C ALA A 301 -2.68 0.76 16.89
N ILE A 302 -3.33 0.97 15.74
CA ILE A 302 -4.43 0.12 15.25
C ILE A 302 -3.90 -0.69 14.06
N PRO A 303 -3.89 -2.03 14.11
CA PRO A 303 -3.58 -2.86 12.96
C PRO A 303 -4.43 -2.48 11.73
N PHE A 304 -3.76 -2.07 10.66
CA PHE A 304 -4.31 -1.89 9.33
C PHE A 304 -3.92 -3.07 8.45
N ILE A 305 -4.89 -3.70 7.80
CA ILE A 305 -4.68 -4.82 6.91
C ILE A 305 -5.13 -4.44 5.51
N ASN A 306 -4.20 -4.43 4.56
CA ASN A 306 -4.55 -4.40 3.15
C ASN A 306 -4.93 -5.84 2.70
N PRO A 307 -6.17 -6.05 2.23
CA PRO A 307 -6.68 -7.39 1.94
C PRO A 307 -6.18 -7.98 0.62
N LEU A 308 -5.80 -7.14 -0.35
CA LEU A 308 -5.60 -7.57 -1.75
C LEU A 308 -4.20 -7.34 -2.31
N SER A 309 -3.44 -6.38 -1.76
CA SER A 309 -2.14 -6.02 -2.30
C SER A 309 -1.07 -7.07 -2.00
N ASN A 310 -0.22 -7.35 -2.98
CA ASN A 310 1.08 -7.99 -2.79
C ASN A 310 2.24 -6.96 -2.78
N VAL A 311 1.97 -5.69 -3.12
CA VAL A 311 2.98 -4.62 -3.15
C VAL A 311 3.22 -4.07 -1.75
N ASN A 312 4.48 -4.02 -1.33
CA ASN A 312 4.90 -3.70 0.04
C ASN A 312 5.85 -2.49 0.15
N ASP A 313 6.09 -1.74 -0.92
CA ASP A 313 7.06 -0.62 -0.94
C ASP A 313 6.86 0.40 0.20
N LYS A 314 5.60 0.64 0.59
CA LYS A 314 5.23 1.61 1.63
C LYS A 314 5.11 1.00 3.03
N LEU A 315 5.24 -0.31 3.18
CA LEU A 315 5.10 -1.01 4.47
C LEU A 315 6.41 -1.08 5.24
N GLN A 316 7.55 -0.85 4.61
CA GLN A 316 8.84 -0.88 5.29
C GLN A 316 8.88 0.17 6.42
N GLY A 317 9.23 -0.26 7.63
CA GLY A 317 9.32 0.61 8.81
C GLY A 317 8.00 0.88 9.54
N THR A 318 6.90 0.25 9.10
CA THR A 318 5.59 0.32 9.76
C THR A 318 5.43 -0.83 10.77
N SER A 319 4.81 -0.58 11.93
CA SER A 319 4.61 -1.59 12.99
C SER A 319 3.17 -2.13 13.03
N TYR A 320 2.22 -1.37 12.50
CA TYR A 320 0.79 -1.64 12.53
C TYR A 320 0.18 -1.82 11.15
N SER A 321 0.96 -1.90 10.08
CA SER A 321 0.44 -2.07 8.72
C SER A 321 0.83 -3.43 8.14
N TYR A 322 -0.15 -4.16 7.60
CA TYR A 322 -0.02 -5.56 7.19
C TYR A 322 -0.58 -5.79 5.78
N LEU A 323 0.01 -6.71 5.02
CA LEU A 323 -0.63 -7.36 3.88
C LEU A 323 -1.21 -8.68 4.33
N PHE A 324 -2.48 -8.95 4.03
CA PHE A 324 -3.03 -10.29 4.24
C PHE A 324 -2.39 -11.33 3.31
N ARG A 325 -1.99 -10.88 2.12
CA ARG A 325 -1.36 -11.72 1.09
C ARG A 325 0.17 -11.64 1.17
N PRO A 326 0.90 -12.58 0.56
CA PRO A 326 2.35 -12.50 0.45
C PRO A 326 2.81 -11.22 -0.24
N SER A 327 3.91 -10.65 0.22
CA SER A 327 4.55 -9.57 -0.52
C SER A 327 5.19 -10.09 -1.82
N VAL A 328 5.46 -9.20 -2.77
CA VAL A 328 6.28 -9.52 -3.95
C VAL A 328 7.65 -10.08 -3.58
N ASN A 329 8.23 -9.68 -2.44
CA ASN A 329 9.46 -10.27 -1.91
C ASN A 329 9.27 -11.72 -1.46
N SER A 330 8.18 -12.01 -0.74
CA SER A 330 7.87 -13.37 -0.26
C SER A 330 7.57 -14.31 -1.43
N LEU A 331 6.83 -13.83 -2.44
CA LEU A 331 6.59 -14.57 -3.68
C LEU A 331 7.91 -14.87 -4.41
N ALA A 332 8.77 -13.87 -4.61
CA ALA A 332 10.06 -14.06 -5.27
C ALA A 332 10.97 -15.04 -4.52
N ASN A 333 11.06 -14.89 -3.19
CA ASN A 333 11.85 -15.78 -2.34
C ASN A 333 11.40 -17.24 -2.51
N SER A 334 10.10 -17.50 -2.45
CA SER A 334 9.55 -18.84 -2.64
C SER A 334 9.81 -19.39 -4.04
N ILE A 335 9.60 -18.58 -5.10
CA ILE A 335 9.89 -18.99 -6.48
C ILE A 335 11.36 -19.42 -6.62
N ILE A 336 12.30 -18.62 -6.11
CA ILE A 336 13.73 -18.90 -6.21
C ILE A 336 14.13 -20.11 -5.36
N GLU A 337 13.64 -20.19 -4.12
CA GLU A 337 13.94 -21.30 -3.20
C GLU A 337 13.39 -22.62 -3.73
N PHE A 338 12.13 -22.64 -4.17
CA PHE A 338 11.51 -23.79 -4.80
C PHE A 338 12.28 -24.21 -6.05
N SER A 339 12.56 -23.27 -6.96
CA SER A 339 13.28 -23.57 -8.20
C SER A 339 14.67 -24.15 -7.93
N TYR A 340 15.37 -23.64 -6.91
CA TYR A 340 16.71 -24.09 -6.56
C TYR A 340 16.72 -25.52 -6.00
N LYS A 341 15.75 -25.84 -5.13
CA LYS A 341 15.64 -27.13 -4.44
C LYS A 341 15.05 -28.23 -5.32
N ASN A 342 14.04 -27.90 -6.13
CA ASN A 342 13.16 -28.88 -6.75
C ASN A 342 13.30 -28.99 -8.28
N LEU A 343 13.88 -27.99 -8.95
CA LEU A 343 14.03 -28.01 -10.41
C LEU A 343 15.47 -28.29 -10.84
N MET A 344 15.60 -29.08 -11.91
CA MET A 344 16.87 -29.34 -12.56
C MET A 344 17.25 -28.19 -13.49
N GLY A 345 18.55 -27.89 -13.58
CA GLY A 345 19.06 -26.80 -14.40
C GLY A 345 19.02 -25.42 -13.73
N ARG A 346 19.58 -24.44 -14.43
CA ARG A 346 19.80 -23.07 -13.90
C ARG A 346 19.47 -21.96 -14.90
N ARG A 347 19.00 -22.29 -16.10
CA ARG A 347 18.59 -21.32 -17.13
C ARG A 347 17.08 -21.07 -16.99
N MET A 348 16.67 -19.85 -16.68
CA MET A 348 15.25 -19.52 -16.53
C MET A 348 14.81 -18.42 -17.49
N ALA A 349 13.55 -18.49 -17.90
CA ALA A 349 12.88 -17.42 -18.62
C ALA A 349 11.71 -16.88 -17.79
N ILE A 350 11.49 -15.57 -17.86
CA ILE A 350 10.46 -14.85 -17.10
C ILE A 350 9.56 -14.12 -18.08
N ALA A 351 8.27 -14.46 -18.08
CA ALA A 351 7.21 -13.70 -18.72
C ALA A 351 6.35 -13.04 -17.65
N TYR A 352 5.99 -11.77 -17.82
CA TYR A 352 5.17 -11.06 -16.83
C TYR A 352 4.20 -10.08 -17.47
N SER A 353 3.07 -9.80 -16.83
CA SER A 353 2.07 -8.85 -17.36
C SER A 353 2.46 -7.38 -17.11
N SER A 354 1.61 -6.45 -17.53
CA SER A 354 1.78 -5.00 -17.27
C SER A 354 1.30 -4.55 -15.88
N ALA A 355 0.74 -5.45 -15.06
CA ALA A 355 0.32 -5.09 -13.72
C ALA A 355 1.53 -4.73 -12.85
N THR A 356 1.41 -3.69 -12.03
CA THR A 356 2.52 -3.19 -11.19
C THR A 356 3.12 -4.28 -10.29
N ARG A 357 2.28 -5.16 -9.73
CA ARG A 357 2.73 -6.33 -8.96
C ARG A 357 3.67 -7.21 -9.79
N ASP A 358 3.28 -7.52 -11.03
CA ASP A 358 3.95 -8.47 -11.92
C ASP A 358 5.29 -7.90 -12.38
N GLU A 359 5.32 -6.62 -12.74
CA GLU A 359 6.56 -5.92 -13.10
C GLU A 359 7.55 -5.90 -11.92
N GLN A 360 7.07 -5.61 -10.70
CA GLN A 360 7.89 -5.64 -9.49
C GLN A 360 8.38 -7.05 -9.14
N LEU A 361 7.51 -8.06 -9.21
CA LEU A 361 7.86 -9.43 -8.93
C LEU A 361 8.90 -9.96 -9.93
N ALA A 362 8.72 -9.72 -11.24
CA ALA A 362 9.70 -10.09 -12.27
C ALA A 362 11.07 -9.43 -12.06
N LYS A 363 11.07 -8.15 -11.64
CA LYS A 363 12.30 -7.43 -11.28
C LYS A 363 13.01 -8.09 -10.09
N ILE A 364 12.28 -8.37 -8.99
CA ILE A 364 12.87 -8.98 -7.79
C ILE A 364 13.38 -10.40 -8.10
N ILE A 365 12.64 -11.21 -8.85
CA ILE A 365 13.08 -12.54 -9.29
C ILE A 365 14.40 -12.41 -10.08
N THR A 366 14.49 -11.46 -11.01
CA THR A 366 15.71 -11.22 -11.81
C THR A 366 16.91 -10.85 -10.93
N GLU A 367 16.70 -9.96 -9.94
CA GLU A 367 17.75 -9.53 -9.01
C GLU A 367 18.22 -10.66 -8.07
N GLN A 368 17.31 -11.54 -7.66
CA GLN A 368 17.62 -12.67 -6.80
C GLN A 368 18.24 -13.84 -7.57
N ALA A 369 17.74 -14.15 -8.76
CA ALA A 369 18.15 -15.28 -9.59
C ALA A 369 19.68 -15.40 -9.71
N GLY A 370 20.37 -14.30 -10.04
CA GLY A 370 21.82 -14.30 -10.19
C GLY A 370 22.58 -14.67 -8.91
N ARG A 371 22.04 -14.32 -7.72
CA ARG A 371 22.66 -14.66 -6.42
C ARG A 371 22.56 -16.16 -6.10
N PHE A 372 21.57 -16.84 -6.67
CA PHE A 372 21.33 -18.28 -6.50
C PHE A 372 21.87 -19.11 -7.69
N GLY A 373 22.68 -18.50 -8.56
CA GLY A 373 23.33 -19.19 -9.68
C GLY A 373 22.43 -19.44 -10.88
N PHE A 374 21.27 -18.79 -10.96
CA PHE A 374 20.41 -18.84 -12.13
C PHE A 374 20.85 -17.85 -13.21
N SER A 375 20.78 -18.27 -14.46
CA SER A 375 20.98 -17.43 -15.65
C SER A 375 19.62 -17.06 -16.25
N ILE A 376 19.34 -15.76 -16.37
CA ILE A 376 18.13 -15.27 -17.04
C ILE A 376 18.35 -15.29 -18.55
N VAL A 377 17.68 -16.21 -19.24
CA VAL A 377 17.74 -16.34 -20.71
C VAL A 377 16.88 -15.27 -21.37
N LYS A 378 15.71 -15.02 -20.80
CA LYS A 378 14.76 -14.01 -21.26
C LYS A 378 13.98 -13.47 -20.08
N ASN A 379 13.81 -12.15 -20.04
CA ASN A 379 12.86 -11.49 -19.14
C ASN A 379 12.06 -10.51 -19.99
N HIS A 380 10.76 -10.76 -20.15
CA HIS A 380 9.93 -10.01 -21.09
C HIS A 380 8.53 -9.76 -20.55
N LYS A 381 8.08 -8.52 -20.69
CA LYS A 381 6.68 -8.19 -20.50
C LYS A 381 5.89 -8.78 -21.66
N VAL A 382 4.78 -9.44 -21.36
CA VAL A 382 3.88 -10.05 -22.34
C VAL A 382 2.47 -9.51 -22.18
N ALA A 383 1.82 -9.19 -23.30
CA ALA A 383 0.39 -8.93 -23.36
C ALA A 383 -0.30 -9.88 -24.33
N ASN A 384 -1.34 -10.59 -23.87
CA ASN A 384 -2.19 -11.45 -24.69
C ASN A 384 -1.39 -12.47 -25.54
N ARG A 385 -1.34 -12.28 -26.86
CA ARG A 385 -0.71 -13.20 -27.83
C ARG A 385 0.81 -13.14 -27.86
N GLU A 386 1.43 -12.10 -27.27
CA GLU A 386 2.89 -11.97 -27.20
C GLU A 386 3.56 -13.11 -26.41
N ILE A 387 2.79 -13.86 -25.62
CA ILE A 387 3.27 -15.06 -24.94
C ILE A 387 3.76 -16.15 -25.93
N LEU A 388 3.16 -16.25 -27.13
CA LEU A 388 3.59 -17.20 -28.15
C LEU A 388 4.95 -16.81 -28.74
N ASP A 389 5.14 -15.52 -29.03
CA ASP A 389 6.43 -14.99 -29.50
C ASP A 389 7.53 -15.18 -28.44
N PHE A 390 7.17 -15.04 -27.17
CA PHE A 390 8.07 -15.34 -26.06
C PHE A 390 8.50 -16.83 -26.05
N PHE A 391 7.55 -17.76 -26.22
CA PHE A 391 7.87 -19.20 -26.32
C PHE A 391 8.73 -19.55 -27.54
N GLU A 392 8.49 -18.90 -28.67
CA GLU A 392 9.32 -19.07 -29.87
C GLU A 392 10.76 -18.61 -29.63
N GLN A 393 10.94 -17.43 -29.03
CA GLN A 393 12.27 -16.86 -28.76
C GLN A 393 13.13 -17.72 -27.83
N ILE A 394 12.51 -18.43 -26.88
CA ILE A 394 13.22 -19.36 -25.98
C ILE A 394 13.29 -20.79 -26.54
N LYS A 395 12.78 -21.01 -27.76
CA LYS A 395 12.70 -22.31 -28.45
C LYS A 395 11.96 -23.38 -27.64
N LEU A 396 10.89 -23.01 -26.94
CA LEU A 396 10.23 -23.91 -25.99
C LEU A 396 9.67 -25.19 -26.64
N LYS A 397 9.30 -25.12 -27.93
CA LYS A 397 8.72 -26.24 -28.69
C LYS A 397 9.66 -27.44 -28.86
N ASP A 398 10.97 -27.21 -28.90
CA ASP A 398 11.96 -28.25 -29.14
C ASP A 398 12.68 -28.54 -27.83
N GLN A 399 12.40 -29.69 -27.21
CA GLN A 399 12.94 -30.05 -25.90
C GLN A 399 14.48 -30.15 -25.91
N GLU A 400 15.08 -30.57 -27.02
CA GLU A 400 16.54 -30.67 -27.14
C GLU A 400 17.20 -29.32 -27.44
N ALA A 401 16.49 -28.43 -28.16
CA ALA A 401 16.99 -27.10 -28.51
C ALA A 401 16.54 -25.97 -27.55
N ALA A 402 15.76 -26.30 -26.51
CA ALA A 402 15.24 -25.34 -25.56
C ALA A 402 16.38 -24.55 -24.88
N LEU A 403 16.26 -23.23 -24.92
CA LEU A 403 17.28 -22.35 -24.36
C LEU A 403 17.20 -22.26 -22.83
N VAL A 404 16.14 -22.79 -22.24
CA VAL A 404 15.76 -22.68 -20.83
C VAL A 404 15.58 -24.05 -20.19
N ASP A 405 15.76 -24.13 -18.89
CA ASP A 405 15.49 -25.31 -18.08
C ASP A 405 14.11 -25.23 -17.40
N PHE A 406 13.60 -24.02 -17.15
CA PHE A 406 12.24 -23.76 -16.68
C PHE A 406 11.78 -22.33 -17.01
N VAL A 407 10.46 -22.11 -16.96
CA VAL A 407 9.83 -20.82 -17.24
C VAL A 407 9.02 -20.37 -16.02
N VAL A 408 9.06 -19.08 -15.70
CA VAL A 408 8.19 -18.44 -14.72
C VAL A 408 7.27 -17.45 -15.45
N ILE A 409 5.95 -17.64 -15.30
CA ILE A 409 4.93 -16.78 -15.89
C ILE A 409 4.19 -16.07 -14.75
N VAL A 410 4.47 -14.79 -14.58
CA VAL A 410 3.85 -13.93 -13.57
C VAL A 410 2.69 -13.18 -14.22
N SER A 411 1.51 -13.77 -14.19
CA SER A 411 0.30 -13.15 -14.75
C SER A 411 -0.94 -13.74 -14.11
N ASP A 412 -1.88 -12.89 -13.74
CA ASP A 412 -3.25 -13.27 -13.34
C ASP A 412 -4.26 -13.01 -14.48
N ASP A 413 -3.78 -12.87 -15.72
CA ASP A 413 -4.61 -12.63 -16.90
C ASP A 413 -5.14 -13.95 -17.53
N PRO A 414 -6.47 -14.13 -17.64
CA PRO A 414 -7.05 -15.37 -18.16
C PRO A 414 -6.71 -15.62 -19.65
N ASN A 415 -6.45 -14.59 -20.46
CA ASN A 415 -6.05 -14.80 -21.86
C ASN A 415 -4.64 -15.38 -21.96
N THR A 416 -3.71 -14.87 -21.15
CA THR A 416 -2.35 -15.40 -21.05
C THR A 416 -2.37 -16.86 -20.58
N ALA A 417 -3.21 -17.17 -19.58
CA ALA A 417 -3.38 -18.52 -19.06
C ALA A 417 -3.93 -19.50 -20.11
N SER A 418 -5.05 -19.16 -20.76
CA SER A 418 -5.68 -20.02 -21.78
C SER A 418 -4.76 -20.29 -22.97
N ILE A 419 -4.09 -19.26 -23.50
CA ILE A 419 -3.13 -19.42 -24.61
C ILE A 419 -1.95 -20.29 -24.20
N THR A 420 -1.44 -20.10 -22.98
CA THR A 420 -0.33 -20.91 -22.44
C THR A 420 -0.73 -22.38 -22.32
N LEU A 421 -1.87 -22.66 -21.68
CA LEU A 421 -2.37 -24.03 -21.49
C LEU A 421 -2.56 -24.75 -22.83
N SER A 422 -3.24 -24.11 -23.79
CA SER A 422 -3.43 -24.67 -25.14
C SER A 422 -2.10 -24.89 -25.87
N PHE A 423 -1.12 -24.00 -25.73
CA PHE A 423 0.20 -24.19 -26.31
C PHE A 423 0.90 -25.40 -25.71
N MET A 424 0.95 -25.52 -24.37
CA MET A 424 1.63 -26.62 -23.68
C MET A 424 1.02 -27.98 -24.02
N GLU A 425 -0.32 -28.06 -24.07
CA GLU A 425 -1.04 -29.26 -24.48
C GLU A 425 -0.74 -29.64 -25.94
N SER A 426 -0.80 -28.67 -26.86
CA SER A 426 -0.59 -28.93 -28.29
C SER A 426 0.83 -29.33 -28.67
N GLN A 427 1.83 -28.88 -27.91
CA GLN A 427 3.25 -29.12 -28.21
C GLN A 427 3.89 -30.19 -27.31
N ASN A 428 3.15 -30.78 -26.36
CA ASN A 428 3.64 -31.78 -25.41
C ASN A 428 4.92 -31.33 -24.69
N ILE A 429 4.87 -30.14 -24.10
CA ILE A 429 6.01 -29.52 -23.43
C ILE A 429 6.26 -30.20 -22.07
N ASN A 430 7.49 -30.69 -21.84
CA ASN A 430 7.90 -31.30 -20.56
C ASN A 430 8.70 -30.35 -19.65
N ILE A 431 8.99 -29.13 -20.10
CA ILE A 431 9.76 -28.14 -19.35
C ILE A 431 8.88 -27.59 -18.22
N PRO A 432 9.38 -27.52 -16.97
CA PRO A 432 8.65 -26.93 -15.84
C PRO A 432 8.21 -25.48 -16.10
N ILE A 433 6.93 -25.19 -15.87
CA ILE A 433 6.32 -23.88 -16.00
C ILE A 433 5.71 -23.49 -14.65
N LEU A 434 6.28 -22.46 -14.02
CA LEU A 434 5.77 -21.88 -12.80
C LEU A 434 4.76 -20.79 -13.16
N VAL A 435 3.55 -20.87 -12.61
CA VAL A 435 2.44 -19.96 -12.89
C VAL A 435 1.78 -19.51 -11.59
N MET A 436 0.99 -18.44 -11.63
CA MET A 436 0.20 -18.01 -10.47
C MET A 436 -0.92 -19.02 -10.18
N ASP A 437 -1.22 -19.25 -8.90
CA ASP A 437 -2.35 -20.10 -8.47
C ASP A 437 -3.72 -19.61 -8.93
N SER A 438 -3.82 -18.32 -9.29
CA SER A 438 -5.03 -17.73 -9.87
C SER A 438 -5.58 -18.50 -11.08
N TRP A 439 -4.70 -19.18 -11.82
CA TRP A 439 -5.05 -19.95 -13.02
C TRP A 439 -5.99 -21.11 -12.73
N LEU A 440 -6.00 -21.61 -11.49
CA LEU A 440 -6.91 -22.66 -11.05
C LEU A 440 -8.37 -22.20 -10.92
N TYR A 441 -8.61 -20.89 -10.87
CA TYR A 441 -9.95 -20.33 -10.66
C TYR A 441 -10.59 -19.82 -11.95
N PHE A 442 -9.94 -19.99 -13.11
CA PHE A 442 -10.49 -19.56 -14.38
C PHE A 442 -11.49 -20.58 -14.96
N ASN A 443 -12.60 -20.09 -15.52
CA ASN A 443 -13.71 -20.91 -16.01
C ASN A 443 -13.36 -21.86 -17.18
N PHE A 444 -12.23 -21.65 -17.86
CA PHE A 444 -11.80 -22.48 -19.00
C PHE A 444 -10.73 -23.52 -18.64
N ALA A 445 -10.24 -23.53 -17.39
CA ALA A 445 -9.31 -24.55 -16.97
C ALA A 445 -10.08 -25.87 -16.83
N ASN A 446 -10.16 -26.64 -17.93
CA ASN A 446 -10.50 -28.05 -17.84
C ASN A 446 -9.44 -28.72 -16.96
N TYR A 447 -9.86 -29.48 -15.95
CA TYR A 447 -8.96 -30.25 -15.08
C TYR A 447 -7.96 -31.09 -15.89
N GLU A 448 -8.36 -31.64 -17.04
CA GLU A 448 -7.48 -32.40 -17.95
C GLU A 448 -6.31 -31.56 -18.50
N MET A 449 -6.51 -30.24 -18.71
CA MET A 449 -5.43 -29.35 -19.16
C MET A 449 -4.44 -29.02 -18.03
N LEU A 450 -4.88 -29.10 -16.77
CA LEU A 450 -4.07 -28.82 -15.58
C LEU A 450 -3.40 -30.08 -15.00
N GLU A 451 -3.82 -31.28 -15.43
CA GLU A 451 -3.18 -32.57 -15.09
C GLU A 451 -1.80 -32.76 -15.75
N ASN A 452 -1.36 -31.80 -16.58
CA ASN A 452 -0.05 -31.85 -17.19
C ASN A 452 1.06 -31.70 -16.13
N GLN A 453 1.98 -32.67 -16.06
CA GLN A 453 2.95 -32.83 -14.96
C GLN A 453 3.99 -31.70 -14.86
N ASN A 454 4.00 -30.74 -15.79
CA ASN A 454 5.00 -29.69 -15.88
C ASN A 454 4.54 -28.34 -15.29
N PHE A 455 3.29 -28.20 -14.83
CA PHE A 455 2.83 -26.97 -14.17
C PHE A 455 3.08 -26.97 -12.66
N TYR A 456 3.60 -25.86 -12.17
CA TYR A 456 3.82 -25.56 -10.77
C TYR A 456 3.13 -24.25 -10.42
N PHE A 457 2.24 -24.25 -9.43
CA PHE A 457 1.42 -23.11 -9.08
C PHE A 457 1.98 -22.41 -7.84
N ILE A 458 2.23 -21.12 -7.96
CA ILE A 458 2.75 -20.26 -6.91
C ILE A 458 1.58 -19.78 -6.04
N GLY A 459 1.53 -20.26 -4.79
CA GLY A 459 0.43 -19.97 -3.86
C GLY A 459 0.40 -18.52 -3.38
N ASN A 460 -0.75 -17.85 -3.53
CA ASN A 460 -0.98 -16.47 -3.10
C ASN A 460 -2.20 -16.40 -2.17
N ASN A 461 -2.06 -17.05 -1.00
CA ASN A 461 -3.13 -17.54 -0.12
C ASN A 461 -3.97 -18.64 -0.81
N PRO A 462 -3.35 -19.76 -1.21
CA PRO A 462 -4.03 -20.78 -1.99
C PRO A 462 -5.13 -21.47 -1.18
N ILE A 463 -6.29 -21.63 -1.81
CA ILE A 463 -7.44 -22.35 -1.25
C ILE A 463 -7.10 -23.83 -1.11
N ASP A 464 -7.40 -24.40 0.06
CA ASP A 464 -7.33 -25.84 0.27
C ASP A 464 -8.63 -26.49 -0.21
N PHE A 465 -8.60 -26.97 -1.46
CA PHE A 465 -9.75 -27.62 -2.09
C PHE A 465 -10.18 -28.92 -1.40
N GLY A 466 -9.32 -29.53 -0.56
CA GLY A 466 -9.64 -30.71 0.23
C GLY A 466 -10.31 -30.40 1.57
N SER A 467 -10.40 -29.13 1.97
CA SER A 467 -10.91 -28.73 3.27
C SER A 467 -12.43 -28.95 3.42
N GLU A 468 -12.84 -29.65 4.48
CA GLU A 468 -14.26 -29.78 4.84
C GLU A 468 -14.91 -28.42 5.15
N ASN A 469 -14.14 -27.49 5.74
CA ASN A 469 -14.61 -26.12 5.99
C ASN A 469 -14.91 -25.39 4.68
N LEU A 470 -14.11 -25.59 3.63
CA LEU A 470 -14.35 -24.99 2.32
C LEU A 470 -15.65 -25.50 1.70
N ALA A 471 -15.89 -26.82 1.75
CA ALA A 471 -17.12 -27.43 1.27
C ALA A 471 -18.34 -26.87 2.01
N SER A 472 -18.26 -26.80 3.34
CA SER A 472 -19.33 -26.25 4.18
C SER A 472 -19.58 -24.76 3.90
N PHE A 473 -18.52 -23.95 3.79
CA PHE A 473 -18.62 -22.54 3.44
C PHE A 473 -19.32 -22.34 2.09
N ARG A 474 -18.89 -23.06 1.05
CA ARG A 474 -19.45 -22.95 -0.31
C ARG A 474 -20.92 -23.34 -0.35
N GLU A 475 -21.29 -24.43 0.33
CA GLU A 475 -22.68 -24.88 0.40
C GLU A 475 -23.56 -23.83 1.08
N LYS A 476 -23.20 -23.39 2.30
CA LYS A 476 -24.00 -22.40 3.03
C LYS A 476 -24.06 -21.06 2.31
N PHE A 477 -22.93 -20.59 1.76
CA PHE A 477 -22.89 -19.33 1.01
C PHE A 477 -23.80 -19.38 -0.21
N ASN A 478 -23.76 -20.48 -0.96
CA ASN A 478 -24.61 -20.66 -2.14
C ASN A 478 -26.10 -20.74 -1.77
N LEU A 479 -26.45 -21.40 -0.67
CA LEU A 479 -27.82 -21.45 -0.16
C LEU A 479 -28.34 -20.06 0.23
N GLU A 480 -27.50 -19.20 0.83
CA GLU A 480 -27.90 -17.86 1.25
C GLU A 480 -27.92 -16.83 0.12
N ASN A 481 -27.03 -16.93 -0.86
CA ASN A 481 -26.82 -15.90 -1.89
C ASN A 481 -27.24 -16.33 -3.30
N ILE A 482 -27.65 -17.59 -3.49
CA ILE A 482 -28.05 -18.20 -4.77
C ILE A 482 -26.96 -18.03 -5.83
N ASN A 483 -25.69 -17.97 -5.39
CA ASN A 483 -24.52 -17.80 -6.23
C ASN A 483 -23.33 -18.49 -5.58
N TYR A 484 -22.47 -19.09 -6.40
CA TYR A 484 -21.22 -19.68 -5.94
C TYR A 484 -20.24 -18.57 -5.51
N PRO A 485 -19.51 -18.71 -4.39
CA PRO A 485 -18.57 -17.68 -3.94
C PRO A 485 -17.44 -17.48 -4.96
N SER A 486 -17.13 -16.23 -5.29
CA SER A 486 -15.99 -15.90 -6.15
C SER A 486 -14.67 -16.07 -5.39
N PHE A 487 -13.52 -15.98 -6.09
CA PHE A 487 -12.22 -15.96 -5.44
C PHE A 487 -12.11 -14.87 -4.35
N ASN A 488 -12.60 -13.66 -4.63
CA ASN A 488 -12.55 -12.55 -3.66
C ASN A 488 -13.46 -12.81 -2.45
N THR A 489 -14.58 -13.49 -2.63
CA THR A 489 -15.44 -13.93 -1.51
C THR A 489 -14.74 -14.93 -0.61
N HIS A 490 -14.03 -15.92 -1.18
CA HIS A 490 -13.20 -16.84 -0.39
C HIS A 490 -12.12 -16.08 0.39
N LEU A 491 -11.42 -15.14 -0.27
CA LEU A 491 -10.38 -14.34 0.35
C LEU A 491 -10.92 -13.49 1.52
N GLY A 492 -12.12 -12.90 1.35
CA GLY A 492 -12.78 -12.13 2.41
C GLY A 492 -13.21 -13.00 3.59
N TYR A 493 -13.73 -14.20 3.31
CA TYR A 493 -14.11 -15.17 4.33
C TYR A 493 -12.89 -15.56 5.18
N GLU A 494 -11.83 -15.99 4.52
CA GLU A 494 -10.59 -16.38 5.17
C GLU A 494 -9.97 -15.23 5.98
N LEU A 495 -9.95 -14.03 5.42
CA LEU A 495 -9.40 -12.84 6.09
C LEU A 495 -10.10 -12.54 7.42
N MET A 496 -11.44 -12.62 7.46
CA MET A 496 -12.17 -12.36 8.70
C MET A 496 -11.89 -13.43 9.77
N TYR A 497 -11.76 -14.69 9.38
CA TYR A 497 -11.33 -15.77 10.29
C TYR A 497 -9.92 -15.51 10.80
N TRP A 498 -8.96 -15.23 9.90
CA TRP A 498 -7.58 -14.93 10.28
C TRP A 498 -7.49 -13.77 11.28
N VAL A 499 -8.20 -12.67 11.04
CA VAL A 499 -8.25 -11.53 11.97
C VAL A 499 -8.83 -11.93 13.32
N SER A 500 -9.99 -12.60 13.30
CA SER A 500 -10.74 -12.95 14.51
C SER A 500 -10.06 -14.04 15.34
N GLU A 501 -9.24 -14.88 14.74
CA GLU A 501 -8.43 -15.89 15.42
C GLU A 501 -7.11 -15.30 15.93
N THR A 502 -6.60 -14.26 15.27
CA THR A 502 -5.40 -13.53 15.69
C THR A 502 -5.68 -12.64 16.90
N ILE A 503 -6.78 -11.89 16.91
CA ILE A 503 -7.19 -11.04 18.03
C ILE A 503 -8.66 -11.25 18.36
N ASN A 504 -8.96 -11.39 19.65
CA ASN A 504 -10.31 -11.50 20.18
C ASN A 504 -10.29 -11.38 21.71
N PRO A 505 -11.46 -11.27 22.39
CA PRO A 505 -11.52 -11.19 23.85
C PRO A 505 -10.80 -12.33 24.60
N PHE A 506 -10.66 -13.52 24.00
CA PHE A 506 -10.01 -14.68 24.63
C PHE A 506 -8.48 -14.71 24.39
N ARG A 507 -8.02 -14.25 23.22
CA ARG A 507 -6.60 -14.19 22.83
C ARG A 507 -5.91 -12.90 23.25
N GLY A 508 -6.67 -11.85 23.53
CA GLY A 508 -6.19 -10.48 23.66
C GLY A 508 -6.06 -9.78 22.30
N PHE A 509 -5.73 -8.49 22.35
CA PHE A 509 -5.77 -7.57 21.19
C PHE A 509 -4.38 -7.12 20.70
N ASP A 510 -3.30 -7.75 21.18
CA ASP A 510 -1.95 -7.49 20.69
C ASP A 510 -1.70 -8.31 19.42
N PHE A 511 -2.01 -7.71 18.28
CA PHE A 511 -1.97 -8.36 16.96
C PHE A 511 -0.58 -8.89 16.62
N ARG A 512 0.48 -8.07 16.78
CA ARG A 512 1.85 -8.47 16.48
C ARG A 512 2.31 -9.61 17.37
N ARG A 513 2.08 -9.49 18.68
CA ARG A 513 2.47 -10.55 19.63
C ARG A 513 1.77 -11.86 19.32
N ASN A 514 0.50 -11.83 18.95
CA ASN A 514 -0.26 -13.04 18.65
C ASN A 514 0.21 -13.70 17.35
N LEU A 515 0.53 -12.92 16.30
CA LEU A 515 1.12 -13.46 15.08
C LEU A 515 2.49 -14.10 15.31
N ASN A 516 3.30 -13.57 16.23
CA ASN A 516 4.63 -14.09 16.53
C ASN A 516 4.62 -15.37 17.39
N GLN A 517 3.46 -15.86 17.85
CA GLN A 517 3.40 -17.07 18.68
C GLN A 517 3.55 -18.37 17.89
N ASN A 518 3.13 -18.39 16.62
CA ASN A 518 3.16 -19.59 15.79
C ASN A 518 3.85 -19.28 14.47
N ALA A 519 4.87 -20.07 14.12
CA ALA A 519 5.53 -19.95 12.81
C ALA A 519 4.62 -20.38 11.65
N PHE A 520 3.61 -21.21 11.91
CA PHE A 520 2.61 -21.60 10.92
C PHE A 520 1.25 -21.72 11.58
N THR A 521 0.23 -21.17 10.92
CA THR A 521 -1.16 -21.26 11.33
C THR A 521 -1.96 -21.81 10.14
N GLU A 522 -2.68 -22.92 10.35
CA GLU A 522 -3.58 -23.47 9.34
C GLU A 522 -4.68 -22.44 9.00
N GLY A 523 -5.06 -22.40 7.72
CA GLY A 523 -6.15 -21.55 7.27
C GLY A 523 -7.51 -22.19 7.54
N ARG A 524 -8.56 -21.37 7.53
CA ARG A 524 -9.92 -21.89 7.67
C ARG A 524 -10.32 -22.65 6.41
N ILE A 525 -10.06 -22.05 5.25
CA ILE A 525 -10.29 -22.60 3.91
C ILE A 525 -9.06 -22.48 2.99
N THR A 526 -7.95 -21.97 3.51
CA THR A 526 -6.66 -21.92 2.80
C THR A 526 -5.65 -22.85 3.44
N TYR A 527 -4.55 -23.14 2.74
CA TYR A 527 -3.46 -23.94 3.30
C TYR A 527 -2.75 -23.29 4.49
N GLY A 528 -2.99 -22.00 4.77
CA GLY A 528 -2.52 -21.33 5.98
C GLY A 528 -1.57 -20.16 5.76
N PHE A 529 -0.91 -19.79 6.85
CA PHE A 529 -0.21 -18.52 7.00
C PHE A 529 1.08 -18.65 7.79
N ASN A 530 2.04 -17.79 7.47
CA ASN A 530 3.21 -17.52 8.31
C ASN A 530 3.46 -16.01 8.40
N PHE A 531 3.26 -15.43 9.58
CA PHE A 531 3.46 -14.00 9.85
C PHE A 531 4.56 -13.72 10.91
N ILE A 532 5.35 -14.74 11.28
CA ILE A 532 6.39 -14.56 12.30
C ILE A 532 7.38 -13.49 11.82
N ASP A 533 7.55 -12.44 12.63
CA ASP A 533 8.42 -11.30 12.36
C ASP A 533 8.21 -10.65 10.98
N SER A 534 7.00 -10.77 10.43
CA SER A 534 6.64 -10.29 9.09
C SER A 534 5.32 -9.53 9.08
N ASN A 535 5.23 -8.48 8.27
CA ASN A 535 3.99 -7.74 8.02
C ASN A 535 3.18 -8.32 6.86
N ASN A 536 3.55 -9.47 6.32
CA ASN A 536 2.85 -10.14 5.22
C ASN A 536 2.93 -11.65 5.37
N ASN A 537 2.04 -12.38 4.68
CA ASN A 537 2.07 -13.83 4.68
C ASN A 537 3.33 -14.35 3.96
N THR A 538 4.26 -14.93 4.71
CA THR A 538 5.49 -15.53 4.16
C THR A 538 5.31 -16.98 3.74
N TYR A 539 4.16 -17.59 4.05
CA TYR A 539 3.83 -18.93 3.59
C TYR A 539 3.34 -18.87 2.13
N VAL A 540 4.23 -19.22 1.22
CA VAL A 540 4.01 -19.25 -0.23
C VAL A 540 4.35 -20.67 -0.71
N PRO A 541 3.43 -21.64 -0.59
CA PRO A 541 3.68 -22.99 -1.08
C PRO A 541 3.68 -23.00 -2.62
N VAL A 542 4.47 -23.90 -3.20
CA VAL A 542 4.41 -24.20 -4.63
C VAL A 542 3.89 -25.62 -4.78
N PHE A 543 2.77 -25.77 -5.49
CA PHE A 543 2.09 -27.05 -5.62
C PHE A 543 1.93 -27.47 -7.08
N ARG A 544 1.74 -28.75 -7.28
CA ARG A 544 1.45 -29.37 -8.59
C ARG A 544 0.18 -30.19 -8.50
N ILE A 545 -0.44 -30.48 -9.64
CA ILE A 545 -1.54 -31.45 -9.71
C ILE A 545 -0.95 -32.81 -10.06
N GLY A 546 -1.13 -33.80 -9.19
CA GLY A 546 -0.66 -35.16 -9.37
C GLY A 546 -1.76 -36.16 -8.98
N ASN A 547 -2.06 -37.12 -9.85
CA ASN A 547 -3.08 -38.16 -9.61
C ASN A 547 -4.46 -37.61 -9.18
N GLY A 548 -4.86 -36.43 -9.68
CA GLY A 548 -6.12 -35.78 -9.33
C GLY A 548 -6.13 -35.01 -8.00
N TYR A 549 -4.99 -34.85 -7.33
CA TYR A 549 -4.85 -34.11 -6.07
C TYR A 549 -3.73 -33.06 -6.14
N PHE A 550 -3.83 -32.05 -5.26
CA PHE A 550 -2.75 -31.07 -5.08
C PHE A 550 -1.65 -31.66 -4.21
N GLU A 551 -0.42 -31.66 -4.73
CA GLU A 551 0.77 -32.04 -3.99
C GLU A 551 1.58 -30.79 -3.66
N ILE A 552 1.73 -30.51 -2.36
CA ILE A 552 2.52 -29.38 -1.84
C ILE A 552 3.98 -29.81 -1.75
N ASN A 553 4.90 -28.98 -2.26
CA ASN A 553 6.34 -29.21 -2.21
C ASN A 553 7.07 -28.24 -1.28
#